data_AF-A0A838J9S0-F1
#
_entry.id   AF-A0A838J9S0-F1
#
_cell.length_a   1.000
_cell.length_b   1.000
_cell.length_c   1.000
_cell.angle_alpha   90.00
_cell.angle_beta   90.00
_cell.angle_gamma   90.00
#
_symmetry.space_group_name_H-M   'P 1'
#
loop_
_entity.id
_entity.type
_entity.pdbx_description
1 polymer ?
#
loop_
_entity_poly.entity_id
_entity_poly.type
_entity_poly.pdbx_seq_one_letter_code
_entity_poly.pdbx_strand_id
1 'polypeptide(L)'
;MTARMTFEELYATQFDFQVRHVQQRYDLSYDEAQDIVQVTFIQMWDKYPTFEGIPSPGGFLRTKVDYMVRTYFRQRHQMLSLDLP
;
A
#
# COMPACT_ATOMS: atom_id res chain seq x y z
N MET A 1 -3.65 4.29 -29.07
CA MET A 1 -3.85 3.29 -28.00
C MET A 1 -2.89 3.59 -26.89
N THR A 2 -3.37 4.06 -25.74
CA THR A 2 -2.56 4.12 -24.51
C THR A 2 -2.37 2.68 -24.03
N ALA A 3 -1.13 2.20 -23.95
CA ALA A 3 -0.85 0.88 -23.41
C ALA A 3 -1.37 0.82 -21.97
N ARG A 4 -2.25 -0.15 -21.69
CA ARG A 4 -2.85 -0.36 -20.37
C ARG A 4 -1.88 -1.19 -19.54
N MET A 5 -1.39 -0.62 -18.44
CA MET A 5 -0.48 -1.31 -17.52
C MET A 5 -1.22 -2.48 -16.83
N THR A 6 -0.63 -3.66 -16.90
CA THR A 6 -1.08 -4.88 -16.19
C THR A 6 -0.82 -4.79 -14.69
N PHE A 7 -1.40 -5.69 -13.90
CA PHE A 7 -1.14 -5.74 -12.46
C PHE A 7 0.32 -6.10 -12.18
N GLU A 8 0.87 -7.05 -12.93
CA GLU A 8 2.25 -7.52 -12.81
C GLU A 8 3.25 -6.38 -13.11
N GLU A 9 2.98 -5.58 -14.15
CA GLU A 9 3.78 -4.37 -14.45
C GLU A 9 3.64 -3.31 -13.35
N LEU A 10 2.43 -3.11 -12.82
CA LEU A 10 2.22 -2.19 -11.71
C LEU A 10 3.02 -2.64 -10.47
N TYR A 11 2.98 -3.94 -10.13
CA TYR A 11 3.75 -4.50 -9.03
C TYR A 11 5.25 -4.32 -9.26
N ALA A 12 5.76 -4.77 -10.40
CA ALA A 12 7.19 -4.71 -10.73
C ALA A 12 7.75 -3.28 -10.73
N THR A 13 6.94 -2.28 -11.08
CA THR A 13 7.40 -0.89 -11.17
C THR A 13 7.11 -0.05 -9.93
N GLN A 14 6.09 -0.39 -9.14
CA GLN A 14 5.64 0.45 -8.02
C GLN A 14 5.96 -0.12 -6.65
N PHE A 15 6.20 -1.43 -6.50
CA PHE A 15 6.37 -2.03 -5.17
C PHE A 15 7.47 -1.35 -4.36
N ASP A 16 8.71 -1.39 -4.84
CA ASP A 16 9.86 -0.80 -4.14
C ASP A 16 9.72 0.72 -3.98
N PHE A 17 9.14 1.39 -4.98
CA PHE A 17 8.88 2.82 -4.92
C PHE A 17 7.92 3.18 -3.76
N GLN A 18 6.84 2.42 -3.61
CA GLN A 18 5.89 2.63 -2.51
C GLN A 18 6.50 2.24 -1.15
N VAL A 19 7.33 1.20 -1.08
CA VAL A 19 8.04 0.84 0.17
C VAL A 19 8.94 1.98 0.61
N ARG A 20 9.81 2.49 -0.28
CA ARG A 20 10.67 3.64 0.02
C ARG A 20 9.89 4.89 0.37
N HIS A 21 8.78 5.12 -0.34
CA HIS A 21 7.88 6.22 -0.04
C HIS A 21 7.35 6.12 1.41
N VAL A 22 6.81 4.96 1.79
CA VAL A 22 6.24 4.76 3.13
C VAL A 22 7.29 4.91 4.20
N GLN A 23 8.45 4.27 4.00
CA GLN A 23 9.61 4.37 4.88
C GLN A 23 9.98 5.84 5.16
N GLN A 24 10.17 6.63 4.10
CA GLN A 24 10.63 8.02 4.22
C GLN A 24 9.55 8.97 4.74
N ARG A 25 8.29 8.78 4.32
CA ARG A 25 7.20 9.70 4.67
C ARG A 25 6.69 9.52 6.09
N TYR A 26 6.70 8.28 6.58
CA TYR A 26 6.07 7.92 7.85
C TYR A 26 7.07 7.48 8.93
N ASP A 27 8.37 7.56 8.63
CA ASP A 27 9.46 7.19 9.54
C ASP A 27 9.29 5.76 10.10
N LEU A 28 8.94 4.83 9.20
CA LEU A 28 8.78 3.42 9.51
C LEU A 28 10.05 2.66 9.11
N SER A 29 10.30 1.52 9.75
CA SER A 29 11.34 0.60 9.30
C SER A 29 11.02 0.09 7.88
N TYR A 30 12.07 -0.39 7.18
CA TYR A 30 11.88 -0.98 5.87
C TYR A 30 10.91 -2.16 5.90
N ASP A 31 11.01 -3.01 6.93
CA ASP A 31 10.15 -4.19 7.09
C ASP A 31 8.68 -3.80 7.33
N GLU A 32 8.41 -2.84 8.22
CA GLU A 32 7.05 -2.31 8.43
C GLU A 32 6.48 -1.70 7.14
N ALA A 33 7.28 -0.95 6.40
CA ALA A 33 6.87 -0.34 5.14
C ALA A 33 6.59 -1.40 4.07
N GLN A 34 7.43 -2.44 3.99
CA GLN A 34 7.27 -3.56 3.07
C GLN A 34 5.99 -4.32 3.37
N ASP A 35 5.72 -4.65 4.63
CA ASP A 35 4.51 -5.38 5.04
C ASP A 35 3.24 -4.62 4.64
N ILE A 36 3.20 -3.30 4.89
CA ILE A 36 2.04 -2.45 4.54
C ILE A 36 1.81 -2.46 3.02
N VAL A 37 2.87 -2.30 2.23
CA VAL A 37 2.77 -2.27 0.76
C VAL A 37 2.39 -3.64 0.21
N GLN A 38 2.96 -4.73 0.75
CA GLN A 38 2.63 -6.10 0.38
C GLN A 38 1.16 -6.43 0.64
N VAL A 39 0.64 -6.10 1.82
CA VAL A 39 -0.79 -6.28 2.13
C VAL A 39 -1.66 -5.46 1.18
N THR A 40 -1.22 -4.25 0.81
CA THR A 40 -1.95 -3.40 -0.13
C THR A 40 -2.05 -4.06 -1.52
N PHE A 41 -0.95 -4.61 -2.03
CA PHE A 41 -0.96 -5.32 -3.32
C PHE A 41 -1.82 -6.59 -3.28
N ILE A 42 -1.77 -7.38 -2.20
CA ILE A 42 -2.64 -8.55 -2.03
C ILE A 42 -4.12 -8.14 -2.10
N GLN A 43 -4.52 -7.11 -1.34
CA GLN A 43 -5.90 -6.61 -1.39
C GLN A 43 -6.30 -6.06 -2.76
N MET A 44 -5.35 -5.48 -3.49
CA MET A 44 -5.59 -4.98 -4.84
C MET A 44 -5.74 -6.11 -5.86
N TRP A 45 -4.98 -7.20 -5.70
CA TRP A 45 -5.08 -8.40 -6.53
C TRP A 45 -6.46 -9.06 -6.39
N ASP A 46 -6.92 -9.28 -5.16
CA ASP A 46 -8.23 -9.90 -4.89
C ASP A 46 -9.40 -9.13 -5.51
N LYS A 47 -9.21 -7.81 -5.69
CA LYS A 47 -10.20 -6.89 -6.23
C LYS A 47 -9.84 -6.38 -7.62
N TYR A 48 -8.86 -6.98 -8.29
CA TYR A 48 -8.35 -6.51 -9.57
C TYR A 48 -9.43 -6.29 -10.63
N PRO A 49 -10.47 -7.14 -10.78
CA PRO A 49 -11.56 -6.89 -11.73
C PRO A 49 -12.32 -5.59 -11.47
N THR A 50 -12.38 -5.12 -10.20
CA THR A 50 -13.05 -3.85 -9.86
C THR A 50 -12.21 -2.62 -10.18
N PHE A 51 -10.91 -2.80 -10.39
CA PHE A 51 -9.97 -1.73 -10.74
C PHE A 51 -9.68 -1.67 -12.24
N GLU A 52 -10.25 -2.61 -13.00
CA GLU A 52 -10.17 -2.66 -14.44
C GLU A 52 -10.92 -1.47 -15.06
N GLY A 53 -10.26 -0.31 -15.13
CA GLY A 53 -10.80 0.90 -15.76
C GLY A 53 -10.36 2.20 -15.09
N ILE A 54 -9.59 2.12 -14.00
CA ILE A 54 -9.11 3.30 -13.29
C ILE A 54 -8.15 4.11 -14.18
N PRO A 55 -8.34 5.44 -14.32
CA PRO A 55 -7.49 6.29 -15.17
C PRO A 55 -6.01 6.33 -14.76
N SER A 56 -5.71 6.14 -13.47
CA SER A 56 -4.36 6.10 -12.92
C SER A 56 -4.21 5.00 -11.85
N PRO A 57 -3.79 3.78 -12.24
CA PRO A 57 -3.53 2.69 -11.31
C PRO A 57 -2.50 3.05 -10.23
N GLY A 58 -1.45 3.78 -10.58
CA GLY A 58 -0.43 4.25 -9.64
C GLY A 58 -0.97 5.26 -8.62
N GLY A 59 -1.82 6.21 -9.05
CA GLY A 59 -2.46 7.17 -8.13
C GLY A 59 -3.44 6.51 -7.17
N PHE A 60 -4.16 5.49 -7.65
CA PHE A 60 -5.03 4.67 -6.82
C PHE A 60 -4.24 3.83 -5.81
N LEU A 61 -3.16 3.17 -6.25
CA LEU A 61 -2.23 2.43 -5.38
C LEU A 61 -1.69 3.34 -4.27
N ARG A 62 -1.20 4.52 -4.62
CA ARG A 62 -0.70 5.53 -3.66
C ARG A 62 -1.73 5.84 -2.57
N THR A 63 -2.99 6.05 -2.97
CA THR A 63 -4.10 6.33 -2.05
C THR A 63 -4.37 5.14 -1.13
N LYS A 64 -4.32 3.93 -1.66
CA LYS A 64 -4.52 2.70 -0.88
C LYS A 64 -3.40 2.45 0.11
N VAL A 65 -2.15 2.65 -0.30
CA VAL A 65 -0.99 2.58 0.59
C VAL A 65 -1.13 3.55 1.75
N ASP A 66 -1.45 4.83 1.48
CA ASP A 66 -1.61 5.83 2.55
C ASP A 66 -2.78 5.51 3.50
N TYR A 67 -3.85 4.89 2.99
CA TYR A 67 -4.95 4.39 3.83
C TYR A 67 -4.50 3.23 4.73
N MET A 68 -3.70 2.30 4.20
CA MET A 68 -3.19 1.17 4.96
C MET A 68 -2.20 1.60 6.04
N VAL A 69 -1.34 2.59 5.77
CA VAL A 69 -0.47 3.20 6.79
C VAL A 69 -1.28 3.79 7.95
N ARG A 70 -2.37 4.51 7.67
CA ARG A 70 -3.26 5.03 8.73
C ARG A 70 -3.91 3.92 9.53
N THR A 71 -4.24 2.80 8.89
CA THR A 71 -4.82 1.63 9.56
C THR A 71 -3.78 0.96 10.46
N TYR A 72 -2.55 0.82 9.97
CA TYR A 72 -1.41 0.34 10.76
C TYR A 72 -1.21 1.18 12.03
N PHE A 73 -1.13 2.51 11.92
CA PHE A 73 -0.96 3.36 13.10
C PHE A 73 -2.15 3.29 14.08
N ARG A 74 -3.39 3.16 13.59
CA ARG A 74 -4.56 2.97 14.47
C ARG A 74 -4.47 1.66 15.25
N GLN A 75 -4.09 0.57 14.60
CA GLN A 75 -3.92 -0.73 15.25
C GLN A 75 -2.77 -0.72 16.25
N ARG A 76 -1.63 -0.14 15.88
CA ARG A 76 -0.48 0.02 16.78
C ARG A 76 -0.84 0.82 18.03
N HIS A 77 -1.58 1.92 17.88
CA HIS A 77 -2.07 2.70 19.02
C HIS A 77 -3.05 1.91 19.89
N GLN A 78 -3.96 1.14 19.29
CA GLN A 78 -4.89 0.28 20.04
C GLN A 78 -4.15 -0.77 20.86
N MET A 79 -3.14 -1.44 20.30
CA MET A 79 -2.32 -2.42 21.02
C MET A 79 -1.60 -1.77 22.20
N LEU A 80 -0.93 -0.62 21.98
CA LEU A 80 -0.27 0.12 23.06
C LEU A 80 -1.24 0.56 24.17
N SER A 81 -2.50 0.87 23.84
CA SER A 81 -3.51 1.22 24.84
C SER A 81 -4.03 0.04 25.66
N LEU A 82 -3.88 -1.19 25.16
CA LEU A 82 -4.27 -2.41 25.88
C LEU A 82 -3.17 -2.90 26.83
N ASP A 83 -1.92 -2.45 26.63
CA ASP A 83 -0.75 -2.80 27.44
C ASP A 83 -0.49 -1.79 28.59
N LEU A 84 -1.37 -0.80 28.78
CA LEU A 84 -1.32 0.12 29.92
C LEU A 84 -2.13 -0.46 31.10
N PRO A 85 -1.59 -0.47 32.33
CA PRO A 85 -2.27 -0.99 33.52
C PRO A 85 -3.52 -0.19 33.92
#